data_AF-A0A1Q9P6I4-F1
#
_entry.id   AF-A0A1Q9P6I4-F1
#
_cell.length_a   1.000
_cell.length_b   1.000
_cell.length_c   1.000
_cell.angle_alpha   90.00
_cell.angle_beta   90.00
_cell.angle_gamma   90.00
#
_symmetry.space_group_name_H-M   'P 1'
#
loop_
_entity.id
_entity.type
_entity.pdbx_description
1 polymer ?
#
loop_
_entity_poly.entity_id
_entity_poly.type
_entity_poly.pdbx_seq_one_letter_code
_entity_poly.pdbx_strand_id
1 'polypeptide(L)' 'MKMSKTYQMLVCGVGGQGILTITDVIVIAAKKKGLHILGSEVHGMAQKGGSVVTNLKIGENLHSPTNPIGTCEVLV' A
#
# COMPACT_ATOMS: atom_id res chain seq x y z
N MET A 1 -19.46 13.95 11.70
CA MET A 1 -18.13 13.31 11.62
C MET A 1 -17.40 13.87 10.41
N LYS A 2 -16.26 14.55 10.57
CA LYS A 2 -15.41 14.90 9.43
C LYS A 2 -14.80 13.59 8.92
N MET A 3 -15.02 13.24 7.66
CA MET A 3 -14.22 12.21 6.99
C MET A 3 -12.76 12.69 6.98
N SER A 4 -11.90 12.01 7.73
CA SER A 4 -10.46 12.21 7.62
C SER A 4 -10.03 11.80 6.22
N LYS A 5 -9.26 12.66 5.54
CA LYS A 5 -8.80 12.38 4.19
C LYS A 5 -7.83 11.19 4.24
N THR A 6 -8.15 10.15 3.47
CA THR A 6 -7.32 8.95 3.32
C THR A 6 -6.89 8.84 1.88
N TYR A 7 -5.59 8.61 1.67
CA TYR A 7 -5.01 8.35 0.38
C TYR A 7 -4.84 6.86 0.15
N GLN A 8 -5.19 6.38 -1.04
CA GLN A 8 -5.20 4.95 -1.35
C GLN A 8 -4.30 4.65 -2.55
N MET A 9 -3.37 3.71 -2.36
CA MET A 9 -2.32 3.37 -3.31
C MET A 9 -2.29 1.86 -3.57
N LEU A 10 -1.99 1.50 -4.82
CA LEU A 10 -1.57 0.16 -5.21
C LEU A 10 -0.11 0.20 -5.67
N VAL A 11 0.69 -0.71 -5.16
CA VAL A 11 2.05 -0.99 -5.66
C VAL A 11 2.03 -2.35 -6.32
N CYS A 12 2.30 -2.40 -7.62
CA CYS A 12 2.15 -3.59 -8.44
C CYS A 12 3.44 -3.93 -9.18
N GLY A 13 3.73 -5.21 -9.36
CA GLY A 13 4.82 -5.62 -10.23
C GLY A 13 5.07 -7.11 -10.26
N VAL A 14 6.19 -7.49 -10.87
CA VAL A 14 6.61 -8.89 -10.96
C VAL A 14 7.38 -9.28 -9.70
N GLY A 15 7.08 -10.46 -9.17
CA GLY A 15 7.64 -10.99 -7.93
C GLY A 15 9.17 -10.97 -7.90
N GLY A 16 9.71 -10.26 -6.89
CA GLY A 16 11.12 -9.99 -6.69
C GLY A 16 11.30 -8.99 -5.54
N GLN A 17 12.54 -8.62 -5.21
CA GLN A 17 12.81 -7.72 -4.07
C GLN A 17 12.46 -6.25 -4.32
N GLY A 18 12.34 -5.80 -5.58
CA GLY A 18 12.09 -4.40 -5.90
C GLY A 18 10.77 -3.88 -5.34
N ILE A 19 9.68 -4.66 -5.48
CA ILE A 19 8.34 -4.28 -4.99
C ILE A 19 8.30 -4.20 -3.45
N LEU A 20 8.98 -5.12 -2.77
CA LEU A 20 9.13 -5.07 -1.31
C LEU A 20 9.91 -3.82 -0.90
N THR A 21 11.03 -3.57 -1.58
CA THR A 21 11.91 -2.44 -1.25
C THR A 21 11.20 -1.10 -1.42
N ILE A 22 10.48 -0.88 -2.53
CA ILE A 22 9.76 0.38 -2.73
C ILE A 22 8.59 0.53 -1.74
N THR A 23 7.90 -0.56 -1.42
CA THR A 23 6.84 -0.58 -0.40
C THR A 23 7.41 -0.16 0.96
N ASP A 24 8.54 -0.74 1.37
CA ASP A 24 9.22 -0.38 2.62
C ASP A 24 9.66 1.09 2.65
N VAL A 25 10.21 1.59 1.53
CA VAL A 25 10.60 3.00 1.41
C VAL A 25 9.39 3.93 1.63
N ILE A 26 8.24 3.62 1.04
CA ILE A 26 7.00 4.40 1.20
C ILE A 26 6.54 4.36 2.67
N VAL A 27 6.54 3.18 3.29
CA VAL A 27 6.15 3.00 4.70
C VAL A 27 7.07 3.79 5.63
N ILE A 28 8.38 3.70 5.44
CA ILE A 28 9.36 4.43 6.24
C ILE A 28 9.19 5.94 6.05
N ALA A 29 8.99 6.40 4.82
CA ALA A 29 8.77 7.82 4.54
C ALA A 29 7.49 8.36 5.21
N ALA A 30 6.39 7.61 5.14
CA ALA A 30 5.12 7.96 5.80
C ALA A 30 5.30 8.04 7.33
N LYS A 31 5.93 7.02 7.92
CA LYS A 31 6.24 6.99 9.37
C LYS A 31 7.14 8.16 9.79
N LYS A 32 8.18 8.49 9.01
CA LYS A 32 9.06 9.64 9.27
C LYS A 32 8.33 10.98 9.24
N LYS A 33 7.23 11.08 8.48
CA LYS A 33 6.36 12.26 8.45
C LYS A 33 5.27 12.25 9.54
N GLY A 34 5.26 11.26 10.44
CA GLY A 34 4.22 11.11 11.45
C GLY A 34 2.84 10.73 10.87
N LEU A 35 2.80 10.21 9.64
CA LEU A 35 1.56 9.79 9.00
C LEU A 35 1.23 8.36 9.39
N HIS A 36 -0.05 8.11 9.65
CA HIS A 36 -0.58 6.77 9.84
C HIS A 36 -0.65 6.07 8.48
N ILE A 37 -0.09 4.87 8.41
CA ILE A 37 -0.10 4.03 7.20
C ILE A 37 -0.53 2.62 7.55
N LEU A 38 -1.38 2.03 6.71
CA LEU A 38 -1.87 0.66 6.82
C LEU A 38 -1.78 0.00 5.44
N GLY A 39 -1.41 -1.27 5.37
CA GLY A 39 -1.34 -1.97 4.10
C GLY A 39 -1.52 -3.47 4.21
N SER A 40 -1.89 -4.09 3.09
CA SER A 40 -1.94 -5.53 2.91
C SER A 40 -1.27 -5.88 1.59
N GLU A 41 -0.24 -6.68 1.69
CA GLU A 41 0.41 -7.25 0.51
C GLU A 41 -0.07 -8.68 0.29
N VAL A 42 -0.32 -9.02 -0.96
CA VAL A 42 -0.69 -10.38 -1.37
C VAL A 42 0.58 -11.12 -1.77
N HIS A 43 1.49 -11.31 -0.80
CA HIS A 43 2.79 -11.96 -0.98
C HIS A 43 2.68 -13.45 -1.38
N GLY A 44 1.53 -14.09 -1.09
CA GLY A 44 1.42 -15.54 -0.92
C GLY A 44 1.43 -16.41 -2.19
N MET A 45 1.33 -15.86 -3.40
CA MET A 45 1.17 -16.69 -4.62
C MET A 45 2.13 -16.38 -5.77
N ALA A 46 3.02 -15.39 -5.63
CA ALA A 46 3.93 -14.96 -6.69
C ALA A 46 5.40 -15.14 -6.30
N GLN A 47 5.79 -16.36 -5.94
CA GLN A 47 7.21 -16.72 -5.78
C GLN A 47 7.86 -16.79 -7.17
N LYS A 48 8.75 -15.83 -7.47
CA LYS A 48 9.51 -15.66 -8.73
C LYS A 48 8.64 -15.65 -10.00
N GLY A 49 8.34 -14.46 -10.49
CA GLY A 49 7.69 -14.27 -11.80
C GLY A 49 6.17 -14.11 -11.78
N GLY A 50 5.51 -14.26 -10.62
CA GLY A 50 4.08 -13.95 -10.47
C GLY A 50 3.81 -12.46 -10.23
N SER A 51 2.54 -12.04 -10.29
CA SER A 51 2.14 -10.67 -9.95
C SER A 51 2.09 -10.47 -8.44
N VAL A 52 2.77 -9.43 -7.96
CA VAL A 52 2.69 -8.94 -6.58
C VAL A 52 1.88 -7.66 -6.58
N VAL A 53 0.93 -7.57 -5.66
CA VAL A 53 0.09 -6.38 -5.45
C VAL A 53 0.05 -6.06 -3.96
N THR A 54 0.41 -4.83 -3.64
CA THR A 54 0.34 -4.27 -2.28
C THR A 54 -0.67 -3.15 -2.24
N ASN A 55 -1.64 -3.26 -1.33
CA ASN A 55 -2.54 -2.18 -0.97
C ASN A 55 -1.90 -1.33 0.12
N LEU A 56 -1.82 -0.02 -0.07
CA LEU A 56 -1.38 0.94 0.94
C LEU A 56 -2.45 2.02 1.14
N LYS A 57 -2.67 2.42 2.39
CA LYS A 57 -3.51 3.55 2.78
C LYS A 57 -2.77 4.47 3.74
N ILE A 58 -2.86 5.77 3.50
CA ILE A 58 -2.24 6.80 4.35
C ILE A 58 -3.31 7.80 4.76
N GLY A 59 -3.47 8.06 6.05
CA GLY A 59 -4.48 8.99 6.55
C GLY A 59 -4.87 8.70 8.00
N GLU A 60 -5.79 9.49 8.56
CA GLU A 60 -6.26 9.28 9.93
C GLU A 60 -7.43 8.27 9.97
N ASN A 61 -7.57 7.53 11.06
CA ASN A 61 -8.64 6.55 11.29
C ASN A 61 -8.70 5.42 10.23
N LEU A 62 -7.56 4.77 9.98
CA LEU A 62 -7.49 3.63 9.05
C LEU A 62 -8.08 2.36 9.70
N HIS A 63 -9.13 1.81 9.10
CA HIS A 63 -9.84 0.63 9.64
C HIS A 63 -9.61 -0.67 8.85
N SER A 64 -9.16 -0.61 7.60
CA SER A 64 -8.94 -1.78 6.75
C SER A 64 -7.79 -1.56 5.77
N PRO A 65 -6.89 -2.56 5.58
CA PRO A 65 -5.73 -2.44 4.71
C PRO A 65 -6.07 -2.54 3.21
N THR A 66 -7.18 -3.17 2.85
CA THR A 66 -7.55 -3.41 1.45
C THR A 66 -8.25 -2.20 0.84
N ASN A 67 -7.83 -1.77 -0.35
CA ASN A 67 -8.47 -0.68 -1.08
C ASN A 67 -9.76 -1.20 -1.74
N PRO A 68 -10.93 -0.55 -1.53
CA PRO A 68 -12.11 -0.84 -2.31
C PRO A 68 -11.89 -0.63 -3.82
N ILE A 69 -12.71 -1.29 -4.63
CA ILE A 69 -12.63 -1.13 -6.08
C ILE A 69 -12.98 0.31 -6.46
N GLY A 70 -12.21 0.89 -7.39
CA GLY A 70 -12.42 2.24 -7.89
C GLY A 70 -11.92 3.37 -6.97
N THR A 71 -11.27 3.03 -5.84
CA THR A 71 -10.77 4.03 -4.89
C THR A 71 -9.25 4.22 -4.93
N CYS A 72 -8.56 3.56 -5.84
CA CYS A 72 -7.12 3.74 -6.04
C CYS A 72 -6.85 5.13 -6.64
N GLU A 73 -6.04 5.94 -5.95
CA GLU A 73 -5.65 7.27 -6.39
C GLU A 73 -4.22 7.27 -6.95
N VAL A 74 -3.38 6.33 -6.51
CA VAL A 74 -1.99 6.20 -6.95
C VAL A 74 -1.69 4.75 -7.29
N LEU A 75 -1.23 4.51 -8.52
CA LEU A 75 -0.70 3.22 -8.97
C LEU A 75 0.79 3.38 -9.24
N VAL A 76 1.60 2.52 -8.62
CA VAL A 76 3.05 2.42 -8.80
C VAL A 76 3.38 1.08 -9.42
#